data_AF-A0A1R1YHH4-F1
#
_entry.id   AF-A0A1R1YHH4-F1
#
_cell.length_a   1.000
_cell.length_b   1.000
_cell.length_c   1.000
_cell.angle_alpha   90.00
_cell.angle_beta   90.00
_cell.angle_gamma   90.00
#
_symmetry.space_group_name_H-M   'P 1'
#
loop_
_entity.id
_entity.type
_entity.pdbx_description
1 polymer ?
#
loop_
_entity_poly.entity_id
_entity_poly.type
_entity_poly.pdbx_seq_one_letter_code
_entity_poly.pdbx_strand_id
1 'polypeptide(L)'
;MDITSNFEAINFNGTIFQNLKLIIDLADINFTSSSFSSANPEWLNIYSESCIMSAAFFIIFNHKSYLSCPAFPLNFYDEKSSNLDIHSHALEILNLLDLAIIIAGAKSWRKKVILSLIDYIYPNFISTHNSSINPKPLLTENPFLIPENISRTPQIKNFPDVIHPVPRYSQPISLSKFKQLSDQKDCKPFIIQNCISHWPSISNNSTKNWSNVEYLRNAVGHYRLVPIEIGKSYSDSTWTQKLFYFGDYIDDYIINNKFPTAYLAQHDLFNQSSKLSKDFVVPDYCFIDAKCFEASTIDTCNSSTKFSKNRTNCCGNTHLIKNIWFGPKNAISPLHYDSFHNLYAMVSGHKYVKLIQPSCSNSVYPFHKETLLSNTSQVIL
;
A
#
# COMPACT_ATOMS: atom_id res chain seq x y z
N MET A 1 22.66 -13.01 -11.53
CA MET A 1 23.85 -12.24 -11.97
C MET A 1 24.53 -11.69 -10.73
N ASP A 2 25.86 -11.58 -10.77
CA ASP A 2 26.64 -10.98 -9.69
C ASP A 2 26.46 -9.45 -9.72
N ILE A 3 26.21 -8.83 -8.56
CA ILE A 3 25.94 -7.38 -8.46
C ILE A 3 27.12 -6.58 -9.00
N THR A 4 28.35 -7.01 -8.71
CA THR A 4 29.60 -6.38 -9.15
C THR A 4 29.67 -6.22 -10.67
N SER A 5 29.35 -7.28 -11.42
CA SER A 5 29.38 -7.28 -12.89
C SER A 5 28.41 -6.26 -13.52
N ASN A 6 27.29 -5.97 -12.85
CA ASN A 6 26.33 -4.96 -13.32
C ASN A 6 26.86 -3.53 -13.15
N PHE A 7 27.68 -3.27 -12.13
CA PHE A 7 28.27 -1.96 -11.89
C PHE A 7 29.50 -1.70 -12.76
N GLU A 8 30.26 -2.73 -13.13
CA GLU A 8 31.44 -2.61 -14.02
C GLU A 8 31.08 -2.11 -15.42
N ALA A 9 29.85 -2.37 -15.88
CA ALA A 9 29.34 -1.92 -17.17
C ALA A 9 28.86 -0.45 -17.17
N ILE A 10 28.81 0.20 -16.01
CA ILE A 10 28.24 1.54 -15.85
C ILE A 10 29.32 2.62 -15.84
N ASN A 11 29.13 3.64 -16.66
CA ASN A 11 30.01 4.79 -16.73
C ASN A 11 29.47 5.97 -15.90
N PHE A 12 30.03 6.21 -14.72
CA PHE A 12 29.61 7.28 -13.81
C PHE A 12 30.25 8.63 -14.15
N ASN A 13 29.81 9.24 -15.25
CA ASN A 13 30.34 10.54 -15.72
C ASN A 13 29.38 11.72 -15.52
N GLY A 14 28.29 11.53 -14.77
CA GLY A 14 27.28 12.56 -14.51
C GLY A 14 27.44 13.28 -13.17
N THR A 15 26.54 14.23 -12.93
CA THR A 15 26.29 14.80 -11.59
C THR A 15 25.86 13.71 -10.61
N ILE A 16 25.92 14.01 -9.30
CA ILE A 16 25.55 13.04 -8.27
C ILE A 16 24.10 12.54 -8.43
N PHE A 17 23.16 13.42 -8.78
CA PHE A 17 21.77 13.03 -9.01
C PHE A 17 21.60 12.16 -10.27
N GLN A 18 22.34 12.43 -11.34
CA GLN A 18 22.32 11.59 -12.54
C GLN A 18 22.87 10.20 -12.27
N ASN A 19 23.97 10.10 -11.54
CA ASN A 19 24.58 8.82 -11.17
C ASN A 19 23.65 8.04 -10.22
N LEU A 20 23.05 8.69 -9.21
CA LEU A 20 22.09 8.04 -8.30
C LEU A 20 20.84 7.56 -9.03
N LYS A 21 20.31 8.35 -9.99
CA LYS A 21 19.18 7.93 -10.83
C LYS A 21 19.52 6.68 -11.64
N LEU A 22 20.71 6.61 -12.22
CA LEU A 22 21.17 5.43 -12.94
C LEU A 22 21.24 4.18 -12.05
N ILE A 23 21.67 4.33 -10.80
CA ILE A 23 21.69 3.22 -9.82
C ILE A 23 20.27 2.77 -9.44
N ILE A 24 19.36 3.73 -9.26
CA ILE A 24 17.93 3.44 -9.00
C ILE A 24 17.33 2.65 -10.17
N ASP A 25 17.53 3.11 -11.41
CA ASP A 25 17.03 2.46 -12.62
C ASP A 25 17.62 1.06 -12.80
N LEU A 26 18.93 0.91 -12.54
CA LEU A 26 19.61 -0.40 -12.58
C LEU A 26 19.00 -1.36 -11.55
N ALA A 27 18.79 -0.89 -10.32
CA ALA A 27 18.20 -1.70 -9.27
C ALA A 27 16.79 -2.15 -9.65
N ASP A 28 15.96 -1.21 -10.15
CA ASP A 28 14.59 -1.47 -10.60
C ASP A 28 14.54 -2.57 -11.66
N ILE A 29 15.34 -2.46 -12.73
CA ILE A 29 15.41 -3.46 -13.80
C ILE A 29 15.78 -4.84 -13.24
N ASN A 30 16.70 -4.90 -12.28
CA ASN A 30 17.21 -6.18 -11.78
C ASN A 30 16.23 -6.93 -10.84
N PHE A 31 15.37 -6.22 -10.10
CA PHE A 31 14.34 -6.90 -9.30
C PHE A 31 13.00 -7.04 -10.02
N THR A 32 12.70 -6.24 -11.05
CA THR A 32 11.47 -6.35 -11.85
C THR A 32 11.55 -7.41 -12.95
N SER A 33 12.75 -7.66 -13.50
CA SER A 33 12.97 -8.69 -14.54
C SER A 33 12.96 -10.13 -14.02
N SER A 34 12.99 -10.31 -12.69
CA SER A 34 12.97 -11.61 -12.03
C SER A 34 11.60 -11.88 -11.43
N SER A 35 11.19 -13.15 -11.31
CA SER A 35 10.01 -13.46 -10.47
C SER A 35 10.29 -13.02 -9.02
N PHE A 36 9.28 -12.54 -8.30
CA PHE A 36 9.46 -12.01 -6.93
C PHE A 36 10.19 -12.98 -5.98
N SER A 37 10.02 -14.30 -6.17
CA SER A 37 10.69 -15.35 -5.40
C SER A 37 12.17 -15.58 -5.75
N SER A 38 12.64 -15.05 -6.88
CA SER A 38 14.01 -15.22 -7.40
C SER A 38 14.84 -13.93 -7.39
N ALA A 39 14.20 -12.76 -7.20
CA ALA A 39 14.88 -11.49 -7.13
C ALA A 39 15.85 -11.41 -5.93
N ASN A 40 17.10 -11.01 -6.18
CA ASN A 40 18.07 -10.80 -5.11
C ASN A 40 17.59 -9.62 -4.23
N PRO A 41 17.34 -9.82 -2.93
CA PRO A 41 16.83 -8.78 -2.05
C PRO A 41 17.76 -7.57 -1.91
N GLU A 42 19.04 -7.71 -2.25
CA GLU A 42 19.97 -6.58 -2.21
C GLU A 42 19.68 -5.49 -3.24
N TRP A 43 19.03 -5.80 -4.37
CA TRP A 43 18.61 -4.76 -5.30
C TRP A 43 17.56 -3.83 -4.70
N LEU A 44 16.64 -4.35 -3.87
CA LEU A 44 15.67 -3.53 -3.13
C LEU A 44 16.37 -2.62 -2.10
N ASN A 45 17.46 -3.10 -1.51
CA ASN A 45 18.29 -2.34 -0.58
C ASN A 45 19.02 -1.20 -1.31
N ILE A 46 19.70 -1.51 -2.43
CA ILE A 46 20.40 -0.53 -3.28
C ILE A 46 19.42 0.54 -3.77
N TYR A 47 18.23 0.15 -4.23
CA TYR A 47 17.17 1.08 -4.63
C TYR A 47 16.84 2.06 -3.50
N SER A 48 16.49 1.52 -2.32
CA SER A 48 16.11 2.32 -1.15
C SER A 48 17.22 3.26 -0.69
N GLU A 49 18.46 2.78 -0.65
CA GLU A 49 19.62 3.58 -0.22
C GLU A 49 19.95 4.70 -1.21
N SER A 50 19.81 4.43 -2.51
CA SER A 50 20.02 5.45 -3.54
C SER A 50 18.97 6.56 -3.45
N CYS A 51 17.70 6.22 -3.18
CA CYS A 51 16.66 7.22 -2.89
C CYS A 51 16.98 8.06 -1.65
N ILE A 52 17.47 7.43 -0.57
CA ILE A 52 17.91 8.11 0.66
C ILE A 52 19.08 9.07 0.37
N MET A 53 20.06 8.63 -0.41
CA MET A 53 21.21 9.44 -0.80
C MET A 53 20.78 10.64 -1.64
N SER A 54 19.89 10.46 -2.62
CA SER A 54 19.33 11.56 -3.41
C SER A 54 18.68 12.61 -2.50
N ALA A 55 17.88 12.19 -1.53
CA ALA A 55 17.27 13.11 -0.57
C ALA A 55 18.30 13.83 0.32
N ALA A 56 19.33 13.12 0.79
CA ALA A 56 20.39 13.72 1.59
C ALA A 56 21.16 14.79 0.81
N PHE A 57 21.58 14.50 -0.43
CA PHE A 57 22.26 15.48 -1.29
C PHE A 57 21.36 16.67 -1.62
N PHE A 58 20.07 16.43 -1.90
CA PHE A 58 19.10 17.51 -2.10
C PHE A 58 19.04 18.45 -0.91
N ILE A 59 18.97 17.93 0.32
CA ILE A 59 18.96 18.75 1.54
C ILE A 59 20.28 19.52 1.70
N ILE A 60 21.42 18.86 1.50
CA ILE A 60 22.75 19.49 1.64
C ILE A 60 22.88 20.69 0.69
N PHE A 61 22.45 20.54 -0.56
CA PHE A 61 22.53 21.62 -1.55
C PHE A 61 21.45 22.69 -1.38
N ASN A 62 20.29 22.40 -0.81
CA ASN A 62 19.20 23.38 -0.78
C ASN A 62 18.94 23.99 0.61
N HIS A 63 19.62 23.52 1.65
CA HIS A 63 19.45 24.08 2.99
C HIS A 63 20.37 25.29 3.24
N LYS A 64 19.76 26.44 3.54
CA LYS A 64 20.43 27.75 3.73
C LYS A 64 21.60 27.73 4.73
N SER A 65 21.58 26.84 5.73
CA SER A 65 22.66 26.72 6.73
C SER A 65 23.91 25.98 6.23
N TYR A 66 23.79 25.12 5.20
CA TYR A 66 24.93 24.41 4.63
C TYR A 66 25.67 25.24 3.57
N LEU A 67 24.94 26.10 2.86
CA LEU A 67 25.48 27.11 1.94
C LEU A 67 26.43 28.12 2.61
N SER A 68 26.34 28.27 3.93
CA SER A 68 27.20 29.14 4.74
C SER A 68 28.43 28.42 5.33
N CYS A 69 28.64 27.14 4.99
CA CYS A 69 29.79 26.36 5.46
C CYS A 69 31.02 26.58 4.55
N PRO A 70 32.16 27.08 5.07
CA PRO A 70 33.34 27.40 4.26
C PRO A 70 34.07 26.17 3.66
N ALA A 71 33.62 24.96 3.95
CA ALA A 71 34.24 23.71 3.49
C ALA A 71 33.68 23.17 2.16
N PHE A 72 32.61 23.75 1.61
CA PHE A 72 32.07 23.33 0.31
C PHE A 72 32.61 24.21 -0.81
N PRO A 73 33.26 23.63 -1.84
CA PRO A 73 33.68 24.39 -3.02
C PRO A 73 32.44 24.99 -3.70
N LEU A 74 32.36 26.31 -3.74
CA LEU A 74 31.29 27.11 -4.38
C LEU A 74 31.12 26.84 -5.90
N ASN A 75 31.92 25.97 -6.50
CA ASN A 75 31.97 25.76 -7.96
C ASN A 75 30.88 24.84 -8.53
N PHE A 76 29.89 24.39 -7.74
CA PHE A 76 28.77 23.57 -8.21
C PHE A 76 27.44 24.32 -8.33
N TYR A 77 27.39 25.61 -7.99
CA TYR A 77 26.18 26.42 -8.18
C TYR A 77 26.20 27.13 -9.52
N ASP A 78 25.31 26.70 -10.40
CA ASP A 78 24.74 27.60 -11.40
C ASP A 78 23.82 28.57 -10.63
N GLU A 79 24.20 29.85 -10.52
CA GLU A 79 23.54 30.91 -9.71
C GLU A 79 22.09 31.25 -10.15
N LYS A 80 21.39 30.36 -10.85
CA LYS A 80 20.07 30.61 -11.47
C LYS A 80 18.99 29.57 -11.16
N SER A 81 19.15 28.71 -10.16
CA SER A 81 18.02 27.85 -9.76
C SER A 81 16.92 28.70 -9.09
N SER A 82 15.83 28.93 -9.82
CA SER A 82 14.67 29.65 -9.31
C SER A 82 13.98 28.86 -8.17
N ASN A 83 13.24 29.52 -7.27
CA ASN A 83 12.46 28.82 -6.23
C ASN A 83 11.52 27.74 -6.81
N LEU A 84 11.04 27.92 -8.04
CA LEU A 84 10.19 26.96 -8.75
C LEU A 84 10.94 25.66 -9.12
N ASP A 85 12.23 25.77 -9.41
CA ASP A 85 13.11 24.65 -9.73
C ASP A 85 13.39 23.81 -8.47
N ILE A 86 13.67 24.47 -7.34
CA ILE A 86 13.86 23.79 -6.04
C ILE A 86 12.61 23.04 -5.61
N HIS A 87 11.43 23.63 -5.75
CA HIS A 87 10.16 22.97 -5.39
C HIS A 87 9.90 21.73 -6.27
N SER A 88 10.13 21.85 -7.57
CA SER A 88 9.94 20.74 -8.51
C SER A 88 10.90 19.58 -8.18
N HIS A 89 12.16 19.88 -7.90
CA HIS A 89 13.14 18.87 -7.49
C HIS A 89 12.78 18.28 -6.11
N ALA A 90 12.26 19.06 -5.17
CA ALA A 90 11.78 18.54 -3.88
C ALA A 90 10.65 17.51 -4.06
N LEU A 91 9.73 17.74 -5.00
CA LEU A 91 8.66 16.79 -5.35
C LEU A 91 9.23 15.50 -5.97
N GLU A 92 10.21 15.61 -6.86
CA GLU A 92 10.89 14.43 -7.42
C GLU A 92 11.56 13.59 -6.31
N ILE A 93 12.24 14.25 -5.38
CA ILE A 93 12.86 13.59 -4.23
C ILE A 93 11.81 12.94 -3.32
N LEU A 94 10.68 13.63 -3.05
CA LEU A 94 9.58 13.06 -2.29
C LEU A 94 9.03 11.79 -2.96
N ASN A 95 8.86 11.82 -4.27
CA ASN A 95 8.38 10.68 -5.04
C ASN A 95 9.35 9.50 -4.95
N LEU A 96 10.66 9.72 -5.07
CA LEU A 96 11.66 8.67 -4.88
C LEU A 96 11.57 8.03 -3.49
N LEU A 97 11.38 8.84 -2.45
CA LEU A 97 11.23 8.36 -1.08
C LEU A 97 9.95 7.53 -0.88
N ASP A 98 8.83 7.92 -1.49
CA ASP A 98 7.60 7.12 -1.47
C ASP A 98 7.75 5.82 -2.25
N LEU A 99 8.37 5.85 -3.43
CA LEU A 99 8.65 4.66 -4.24
C LEU A 99 9.54 3.67 -3.50
N ALA A 100 10.53 4.14 -2.74
CA ALA A 100 11.35 3.26 -1.89
C ALA A 100 10.51 2.52 -0.83
N ILE A 101 9.41 3.11 -0.32
CA ILE A 101 8.47 2.42 0.57
C ILE A 101 7.55 1.49 -0.22
N ILE A 102 6.98 1.96 -1.35
CA ILE A 102 5.96 1.22 -2.11
C ILE A 102 6.55 0.00 -2.82
N ILE A 103 7.66 0.20 -3.53
CA ILE A 103 8.28 -0.80 -4.40
C ILE A 103 9.27 -1.65 -3.59
N ALA A 104 10.21 -1.01 -2.90
CA ALA A 104 11.28 -1.71 -2.19
C ALA A 104 10.92 -2.12 -0.75
N GLY A 105 9.79 -1.64 -0.22
CA GLY A 105 9.33 -1.90 1.15
C GLY A 105 10.15 -1.21 2.24
N ALA A 106 11.25 -0.53 1.89
CA ALA A 106 12.14 0.19 2.80
C ALA A 106 12.54 -0.61 4.07
N LYS A 107 12.95 -1.87 3.91
CA LYS A 107 13.24 -2.78 5.05
C LYS A 107 14.26 -2.22 6.05
N SER A 108 14.14 -2.66 7.31
CA SER A 108 15.07 -2.35 8.40
C SER A 108 15.14 -0.85 8.74
N TRP A 109 16.35 -0.29 8.85
CA TRP A 109 16.57 1.11 9.26
C TRP A 109 16.11 2.12 8.19
N ARG A 110 16.01 1.70 6.93
CA ARG A 110 15.73 2.56 5.77
C ARG A 110 14.39 3.27 5.90
N LYS A 111 13.33 2.55 6.27
CA LYS A 111 12.00 3.14 6.52
C LYS A 111 12.05 4.28 7.52
N LYS A 112 12.75 4.12 8.66
CA LYS A 112 12.83 5.17 9.69
C LYS A 112 13.53 6.42 9.13
N VAL A 113 14.60 6.24 8.37
CA VAL A 113 15.35 7.34 7.74
C VAL A 113 14.50 8.01 6.66
N ILE A 114 13.88 7.25 5.77
CA ILE A 114 12.98 7.76 4.72
C ILE A 114 11.86 8.61 5.32
N LEU A 115 11.15 8.09 6.33
CA LEU A 115 10.06 8.85 6.97
C LEU A 115 10.59 10.15 7.62
N SER A 116 11.78 10.12 8.22
CA SER A 116 12.41 11.32 8.79
C SER A 116 12.79 12.35 7.72
N LEU A 117 13.25 11.89 6.56
CA LEU A 117 13.56 12.74 5.41
C LEU A 117 12.29 13.35 4.82
N ILE A 118 11.21 12.58 4.69
CA ILE A 118 9.89 13.09 4.26
C ILE A 118 9.38 14.15 5.25
N ASP A 119 9.41 13.86 6.55
CA ASP A 119 8.98 14.79 7.60
C ASP A 119 9.80 16.10 7.61
N TYR A 120 11.02 16.07 7.06
CA TYR A 120 11.85 17.25 6.88
C TYR A 120 11.59 17.97 5.54
N ILE A 121 11.61 17.24 4.42
CA ILE A 121 11.51 17.83 3.07
C ILE A 121 10.13 18.44 2.85
N TYR A 122 9.08 17.74 3.27
CA TYR A 122 7.70 18.15 3.01
C TYR A 122 7.39 19.55 3.56
N PRO A 123 7.60 19.85 4.86
CA PRO A 123 7.30 21.17 5.40
C PRO A 123 8.28 22.27 4.95
N ASN A 124 9.53 21.94 4.61
CA ASN A 124 10.54 22.96 4.30
C ASN A 124 10.58 23.40 2.83
N PHE A 125 10.31 22.47 1.90
CA PHE A 125 10.47 22.72 0.46
C PHE A 125 9.16 22.55 -0.34
N ILE A 126 8.17 21.85 0.21
CA ILE A 126 6.93 21.52 -0.51
C ILE A 126 5.75 22.37 -0.01
N SER A 127 5.47 22.38 1.30
CA SER A 127 4.30 23.08 1.85
C SER A 127 4.43 24.61 1.91
N THR A 128 5.59 25.17 1.57
CA THR A 128 5.93 26.60 1.73
C THR A 128 5.59 27.46 0.52
N HIS A 129 5.06 26.89 -0.58
CA HIS A 129 4.71 27.67 -1.77
C HIS A 129 3.20 27.84 -1.96
N ASN A 130 2.80 29.10 -2.18
CA ASN A 130 1.44 29.58 -2.40
C ASN A 130 0.66 28.69 -3.37
N SER A 131 -0.63 28.51 -3.05
CA SER A 131 -1.72 27.84 -3.78
C SER A 131 -1.97 28.30 -5.23
N SER A 132 -1.03 29.03 -5.83
CA SER A 132 -1.10 29.59 -7.19
C SER A 132 -0.32 28.76 -8.22
N ILE A 133 0.44 27.76 -7.79
CA ILE A 133 1.27 26.91 -8.65
C ILE A 133 0.83 25.47 -8.42
N ASN A 134 -0.13 24.99 -9.20
CA ASN A 134 -0.36 23.55 -9.31
C ASN A 134 0.88 22.97 -10.02
N PRO A 135 1.69 22.12 -9.35
CA PRO A 135 2.77 21.45 -10.04
C PRO A 135 2.15 20.57 -11.13
N LYS A 136 2.69 20.63 -12.35
CA LYS A 136 2.32 19.66 -13.38
C LYS A 136 2.70 18.26 -12.86
N PRO A 137 1.81 17.27 -12.94
CA PRO A 137 2.13 15.92 -12.47
C PRO A 137 3.32 15.39 -13.28
N LEU A 138 4.44 15.11 -12.60
CA LEU A 138 5.65 14.53 -13.22
C LEU A 138 5.43 13.09 -13.74
N LEU A 139 4.25 12.50 -13.47
CA LEU A 139 3.88 11.15 -13.91
C LEU A 139 2.56 11.09 -14.71
N THR A 140 1.98 12.21 -15.15
CA THR A 140 0.95 12.16 -16.20
C THR A 140 1.63 12.05 -17.56
N GLU A 141 2.13 10.86 -17.90
CA GLU A 141 2.17 10.50 -19.31
C GLU A 141 0.72 10.49 -19.81
N ASN A 142 0.37 11.59 -20.47
CA ASN A 142 -0.93 11.93 -21.02
C ASN A 142 -2.06 12.12 -19.98
N PRO A 143 -2.90 13.18 -20.10
CA PRO A 143 -4.21 13.18 -19.49
C PRO A 143 -4.90 11.89 -19.92
N PHE A 144 -5.47 11.15 -18.97
CA PHE A 144 -6.24 9.95 -19.28
C PHE A 144 -7.32 10.35 -20.31
N LEU A 145 -7.16 9.93 -21.56
CA LEU A 145 -8.27 9.94 -22.51
C LEU A 145 -9.23 8.90 -21.97
N ILE A 146 -10.26 9.39 -21.31
CA ILE A 146 -11.39 8.60 -20.85
C ILE A 146 -11.87 7.82 -22.08
N PRO A 147 -11.83 6.47 -22.08
CA PRO A 147 -12.52 5.74 -23.13
C PRO A 147 -13.99 6.13 -23.00
N GLU A 148 -14.56 6.78 -24.03
CA GLU A 148 -15.94 7.29 -24.04
C GLU A 148 -16.98 6.19 -23.72
N ASN A 149 -16.57 4.91 -23.73
CA ASN A 149 -17.41 3.73 -23.60
C ASN A 149 -17.28 2.96 -22.28
N ILE A 150 -16.75 3.53 -21.18
CA ILE A 150 -16.92 2.90 -19.86
C ILE A 150 -18.37 3.13 -19.41
N SER A 151 -19.27 2.26 -19.89
CA SER A 151 -20.65 2.16 -19.43
C SER A 151 -20.65 2.14 -17.90
N ARG A 152 -21.22 3.21 -17.31
CA ARG A 152 -21.48 3.32 -15.87
C ARG A 152 -22.08 1.99 -15.42
N THR A 153 -21.35 1.23 -14.60
CA THR A 153 -21.88 0.01 -13.99
C THR A 153 -23.21 0.36 -13.33
N PRO A 154 -24.27 -0.45 -13.54
CA PRO A 154 -25.58 -0.14 -13.00
C PRO A 154 -25.45 0.10 -11.50
N GLN A 155 -25.85 1.31 -11.07
CA GLN A 155 -25.83 1.68 -9.67
C GLN A 155 -26.76 0.72 -8.92
N ILE A 156 -26.18 -0.15 -8.08
CA ILE A 156 -26.97 -0.96 -7.15
C ILE A 156 -27.61 0.02 -6.16
N LYS A 157 -28.88 0.35 -6.40
CA LYS A 157 -29.60 1.34 -5.59
C LYS A 157 -29.91 0.82 -4.19
N ASN A 158 -30.03 -0.50 -4.03
CA ASN A 158 -30.38 -1.15 -2.75
C ASN A 158 -29.44 -2.33 -2.49
N PHE A 159 -28.92 -2.44 -1.28
CA PHE A 159 -28.23 -3.65 -0.84
C PHE A 159 -29.18 -4.85 -0.95
N PRO A 160 -28.70 -6.03 -1.37
CA PRO A 160 -29.54 -7.21 -1.45
C PRO A 160 -30.02 -7.63 -0.06
N ASP A 161 -31.20 -8.24 0.00
CA ASP A 161 -31.72 -8.81 1.24
C ASP A 161 -30.78 -9.92 1.75
N VAL A 162 -30.41 -9.82 3.04
CA VAL A 162 -29.47 -10.74 3.66
C VAL A 162 -30.24 -11.94 4.22
N ILE A 163 -30.31 -13.01 3.43
CA ILE A 163 -31.05 -14.24 3.77
C ILE A 163 -30.36 -15.02 4.91
N HIS A 164 -29.02 -15.05 4.91
CA HIS A 164 -28.21 -15.79 5.88
C HIS A 164 -27.19 -14.86 6.54
N PRO A 165 -27.60 -14.04 7.53
CA PRO A 165 -26.70 -13.10 8.18
C PRO A 165 -25.63 -13.84 9.00
N VAL A 166 -24.43 -13.29 8.98
CA VAL A 166 -23.32 -13.72 9.84
C VAL A 166 -23.68 -13.46 11.32
N PRO A 167 -23.40 -14.40 12.25
CA PRO A 167 -23.63 -14.19 13.68
C PRO A 167 -22.96 -12.93 14.22
N ARG A 168 -23.68 -12.22 15.11
CA ARG A 168 -23.22 -10.94 15.68
C ARG A 168 -23.12 -11.03 17.20
N TYR A 169 -21.99 -10.58 17.74
CA TYR A 169 -21.79 -10.37 19.16
C TYR A 169 -21.85 -8.87 19.43
N SER A 170 -22.84 -8.42 20.20
CA SER A 170 -23.09 -6.99 20.46
C SER A 170 -22.04 -6.33 21.37
N GLN A 171 -21.24 -7.15 22.05
CA GLN A 171 -20.16 -6.74 22.94
C GLN A 171 -18.85 -7.45 22.56
N PRO A 172 -17.69 -6.89 22.90
CA PRO A 172 -16.42 -7.59 22.81
C PRO A 172 -16.48 -8.94 23.51
N ILE A 173 -15.99 -9.98 22.84
CA ILE A 173 -15.94 -11.35 23.38
C ILE A 173 -14.59 -11.61 24.06
N SER A 174 -14.54 -12.53 25.01
CA SER A 174 -13.25 -12.87 25.63
C SER A 174 -12.30 -13.53 24.62
N LEU A 175 -10.98 -13.41 24.85
CA LEU A 175 -9.96 -14.07 24.03
C LEU A 175 -10.15 -15.59 23.99
N SER A 176 -10.55 -16.21 25.10
CA SER A 176 -10.88 -17.64 25.16
C SER A 176 -12.07 -17.99 24.26
N LYS A 177 -13.10 -17.14 24.23
CA LYS A 177 -14.25 -17.35 23.35
C LYS A 177 -13.87 -17.16 21.89
N PHE A 178 -13.08 -16.13 21.57
CA PHE A 178 -12.54 -15.90 20.23
C PHE A 178 -11.76 -17.12 19.74
N LYS A 179 -10.84 -17.65 20.57
CA LYS A 179 -10.09 -18.88 20.27
C LYS A 179 -10.99 -20.08 20.01
N GLN A 180 -12.01 -20.28 20.85
CA GLN A 180 -12.96 -21.37 20.67
C GLN A 180 -13.69 -21.28 19.31
N LEU A 181 -14.03 -20.07 18.87
CA LEU A 181 -14.68 -19.83 17.59
C LEU A 181 -13.71 -20.01 16.41
N SER A 182 -12.48 -19.51 16.51
CA SER A 182 -11.46 -19.63 15.45
C SER A 182 -10.97 -21.06 15.25
N ASP A 183 -11.00 -21.89 16.29
CA ASP A 183 -10.55 -23.30 16.23
C ASP A 183 -11.65 -24.27 15.76
N GLN A 184 -12.86 -23.78 15.47
CA GLN A 184 -13.91 -24.61 14.88
C GLN A 184 -13.48 -25.14 13.50
N LYS A 185 -13.88 -26.37 13.17
CA LYS A 185 -13.52 -27.05 11.92
C LYS A 185 -13.74 -26.20 10.66
N ASP A 186 -14.83 -25.43 10.64
CA ASP A 186 -15.21 -24.59 9.49
C ASP A 186 -14.82 -23.11 9.67
N CYS A 187 -14.21 -22.72 10.80
CA CYS A 187 -13.95 -21.34 11.24
C CYS A 187 -15.04 -20.36 10.78
N LYS A 188 -16.27 -20.57 11.26
CA LYS A 188 -17.42 -19.81 10.76
C LYS A 188 -17.20 -18.31 11.00
N PRO A 189 -17.49 -17.45 10.00
CA PRO A 189 -17.35 -16.01 10.17
C PRO A 189 -18.31 -15.50 11.26
N PHE A 190 -17.92 -14.44 11.94
CA PHE A 190 -18.75 -13.72 12.91
C PHE A 190 -18.36 -12.24 12.95
N ILE A 191 -19.25 -11.40 13.47
CA ILE A 191 -19.03 -9.97 13.68
C ILE A 191 -18.95 -9.70 15.18
N ILE A 192 -17.91 -8.99 15.61
CA ILE A 192 -17.82 -8.40 16.96
C ILE A 192 -18.15 -6.91 16.83
N GLN A 193 -19.20 -6.47 17.50
CA GLN A 193 -19.59 -5.06 17.54
C GLN A 193 -18.94 -4.36 18.74
N ASN A 194 -18.85 -3.03 18.65
CA ASN A 194 -18.38 -2.18 19.75
C ASN A 194 -16.96 -2.48 20.27
N CYS A 195 -16.12 -3.18 19.49
CA CYS A 195 -14.75 -3.50 19.87
C CYS A 195 -13.73 -2.41 19.50
N ILE A 196 -14.05 -1.55 18.53
CA ILE A 196 -13.16 -0.51 17.99
C ILE A 196 -13.68 0.91 18.21
N SER A 197 -14.78 1.08 18.96
CA SER A 197 -15.41 2.40 19.20
C SER A 197 -14.50 3.41 19.90
N HIS A 198 -13.48 2.93 20.60
CA HIS A 198 -12.47 3.75 21.28
C HIS A 198 -11.37 4.28 20.34
N TRP A 199 -11.30 3.82 19.09
CA TRP A 199 -10.29 4.29 18.15
C TRP A 199 -10.48 5.77 17.79
N PRO A 200 -9.39 6.58 17.81
CA PRO A 200 -9.44 7.96 17.34
C PRO A 200 -9.97 8.12 15.92
N SER A 201 -9.80 7.11 15.06
CA SER A 201 -10.28 7.09 13.67
C SER A 201 -11.81 6.98 13.54
N ILE A 202 -12.52 6.51 14.58
CA ILE A 202 -13.98 6.31 14.58
C ILE A 202 -14.69 7.32 15.48
N SER A 203 -14.06 7.70 16.60
CA SER A 203 -14.69 8.57 17.60
C SER A 203 -15.17 9.89 16.99
N ASN A 204 -16.46 10.21 17.15
CA ASN A 204 -17.06 11.45 16.63
C ASN A 204 -16.50 12.72 17.29
N ASN A 205 -15.95 12.59 18.50
CA ASN A 205 -15.34 13.71 19.23
C ASN A 205 -13.83 13.86 18.95
N SER A 206 -13.29 13.06 18.03
CA SER A 206 -11.87 13.06 17.66
C SER A 206 -11.63 13.93 16.43
N THR A 207 -10.63 14.81 16.50
CA THR A 207 -10.14 15.55 15.31
C THR A 207 -9.47 14.63 14.29
N LYS A 208 -9.23 13.37 14.66
CA LYS A 208 -8.59 12.33 13.84
C LYS A 208 -9.61 11.35 13.24
N ASN A 209 -10.90 11.68 13.29
CA ASN A 209 -11.94 10.84 12.70
C ASN A 209 -11.72 10.71 11.19
N TRP A 210 -11.68 9.48 10.67
CA TRP A 210 -11.37 9.22 9.26
C TRP A 210 -12.54 9.49 8.30
N SER A 211 -13.75 9.78 8.81
CA SER A 211 -14.79 10.40 7.98
C SER A 211 -14.46 11.85 7.59
N ASN A 212 -13.50 12.49 8.27
CA ASN A 212 -12.94 13.76 7.85
C ASN A 212 -11.85 13.54 6.78
N VAL A 213 -12.23 13.68 5.52
CA VAL A 213 -11.32 13.51 4.38
C VAL A 213 -10.17 14.52 4.37
N GLU A 214 -10.37 15.70 4.94
CA GLU A 214 -9.31 16.72 5.03
C GLU A 214 -8.28 16.34 6.11
N TYR A 215 -8.72 15.72 7.20
CA TYR A 215 -7.78 15.10 8.13
C TYR A 215 -6.94 14.02 7.44
N LEU A 216 -7.56 13.11 6.68
CA LEU A 216 -6.83 12.07 5.94
C LEU A 216 -5.80 12.69 4.99
N ARG A 217 -6.20 13.71 4.21
CA ARG A 217 -5.30 14.43 3.29
C ARG A 217 -4.08 14.98 4.01
N ASN A 218 -4.26 15.60 5.17
CA ASN A 218 -3.17 16.18 5.97
C ASN A 218 -2.34 15.13 6.74
N ALA A 219 -2.95 14.00 7.09
CA ALA A 219 -2.30 12.90 7.79
C ALA A 219 -1.35 12.14 6.85
N VAL A 220 -1.76 11.94 5.60
CA VAL A 220 -0.91 11.32 4.57
C VAL A 220 0.05 12.36 3.99
N GLY A 221 -0.49 13.47 3.48
CA GLY A 221 0.20 14.51 2.72
C GLY A 221 -0.34 14.57 1.30
N HIS A 222 -0.62 15.78 0.80
CA HIS A 222 -1.24 16.02 -0.50
C HIS A 222 -0.40 15.41 -1.64
N TYR A 223 0.91 15.64 -1.65
CA TYR A 223 1.83 15.18 -2.70
C TYR A 223 2.47 13.81 -2.44
N ARG A 224 1.93 13.01 -1.51
CA ARG A 224 2.43 11.65 -1.28
C ARG A 224 1.85 10.68 -2.30
N LEU A 225 2.68 9.78 -2.81
CA LEU A 225 2.23 8.78 -3.78
C LEU A 225 1.53 7.61 -3.09
N VAL A 226 0.38 7.21 -3.66
CA VAL A 226 -0.35 6.01 -3.25
C VAL A 226 -0.72 5.16 -4.47
N PRO A 227 -0.70 3.81 -4.35
CA PRO A 227 -1.17 2.93 -5.40
C PRO A 227 -2.70 2.87 -5.42
N ILE A 228 -3.29 3.18 -6.57
CA ILE A 228 -4.72 3.16 -6.81
C ILE A 228 -5.02 2.14 -7.91
N GLU A 229 -5.93 1.23 -7.61
CA GLU A 229 -6.53 0.34 -8.60
C GLU A 229 -7.57 1.11 -9.42
N ILE A 230 -7.41 1.12 -10.74
CA ILE A 230 -8.36 1.70 -11.68
C ILE A 230 -8.99 0.57 -12.50
N GLY A 231 -10.31 0.56 -12.57
CA GLY A 231 -11.10 -0.43 -13.31
C GLY A 231 -12.15 -1.07 -12.43
N LYS A 232 -13.13 -1.76 -13.02
CA LYS A 232 -14.28 -2.31 -12.28
C LYS A 232 -13.87 -3.31 -11.19
N SER A 233 -12.83 -4.09 -11.48
CA SER A 233 -12.29 -5.13 -10.60
C SER A 233 -10.94 -5.59 -11.11
N TYR A 234 -10.05 -6.10 -10.25
CA TYR A 234 -8.76 -6.68 -10.66
C TYR A 234 -8.83 -7.92 -11.57
N SER A 235 -10.03 -8.48 -11.77
CA SER A 235 -10.30 -9.54 -12.74
C SER A 235 -10.73 -9.02 -14.14
N ASP A 236 -10.85 -7.70 -14.33
CA ASP A 236 -11.23 -7.08 -15.60
C ASP A 236 -9.97 -6.80 -16.45
N SER A 237 -10.04 -7.01 -17.77
CA SER A 237 -8.92 -6.74 -18.69
C SER A 237 -8.53 -5.26 -18.78
N THR A 238 -9.42 -4.36 -18.35
CA THR A 238 -9.17 -2.92 -18.26
C THR A 238 -8.55 -2.48 -16.94
N TRP A 239 -8.36 -3.41 -15.99
CA TRP A 239 -7.78 -3.10 -14.69
C TRP A 239 -6.30 -2.73 -14.81
N THR A 240 -5.90 -1.72 -14.05
CA THR A 240 -4.51 -1.32 -13.90
C THR A 240 -4.28 -0.73 -12.53
N GLN A 241 -3.04 -0.79 -12.05
CA GLN A 241 -2.61 -0.08 -10.86
C GLN A 241 -1.76 1.12 -11.29
N LYS A 242 -2.09 2.30 -10.76
CA LYS A 242 -1.34 3.54 -11.02
C LYS A 242 -1.04 4.26 -9.72
N LEU A 243 0.02 5.06 -9.72
CA LEU A 243 0.36 5.93 -8.61
C LEU A 243 -0.32 7.29 -8.77
N PHE A 244 -0.94 7.76 -7.69
CA PHE A 244 -1.55 9.09 -7.61
C PHE A 244 -0.96 9.85 -6.43
N TYR A 245 -0.90 11.17 -6.55
CA TYR A 245 -0.86 12.00 -5.36
C TYR A 245 -2.13 11.80 -4.55
N PHE A 246 -1.99 11.56 -3.25
CA PHE A 246 -3.12 11.28 -2.38
C PHE A 246 -4.13 12.44 -2.35
N GLY A 247 -3.64 13.69 -2.45
CA GLY A 247 -4.48 14.89 -2.59
C GLY A 247 -5.36 14.85 -3.83
N ASP A 248 -4.77 14.60 -4.99
CA ASP A 248 -5.49 14.48 -6.26
C ASP A 248 -6.50 13.32 -6.19
N TYR A 249 -6.13 12.20 -5.58
CA TYR A 249 -7.03 11.08 -5.38
C TYR A 249 -8.29 11.47 -4.57
N ILE A 250 -8.09 12.20 -3.46
CA ILE A 250 -9.18 12.72 -2.63
C ILE A 250 -10.08 13.64 -3.44
N ASP A 251 -9.49 14.63 -4.13
CA ASP A 251 -10.26 15.63 -4.87
C ASP A 251 -11.06 15.01 -6.00
N ASP A 252 -10.39 14.23 -6.85
CA ASP A 252 -10.98 13.76 -8.09
C ASP A 252 -11.94 12.58 -7.89
N TYR A 253 -11.62 11.66 -6.99
CA TYR A 253 -12.35 10.39 -6.91
C TYR A 253 -13.20 10.26 -5.66
N ILE A 254 -12.81 10.88 -4.54
CA ILE A 254 -13.57 10.80 -3.29
C ILE A 254 -14.59 11.94 -3.19
N ILE A 255 -14.18 13.19 -3.48
CA ILE A 255 -15.04 14.37 -3.38
C ILE A 255 -15.83 14.57 -4.68
N ASN A 256 -15.14 14.67 -5.82
CA ASN A 256 -15.77 14.98 -7.11
C ASN A 256 -16.34 13.75 -7.83
N ASN A 257 -15.97 12.54 -7.39
CA ASN A 257 -16.46 11.27 -7.94
C ASN A 257 -16.36 11.20 -9.48
N LYS A 258 -15.24 11.71 -10.05
CA LYS A 258 -14.98 11.71 -11.50
C LYS A 258 -15.05 10.29 -12.09
N PHE A 259 -14.72 9.27 -11.28
CA PHE A 259 -14.78 7.86 -11.65
C PHE A 259 -15.14 6.98 -10.44
N PRO A 260 -16.17 6.10 -10.54
CA PRO A 260 -16.59 5.25 -9.42
C PRO A 260 -15.67 4.03 -9.18
N THR A 261 -14.61 3.86 -9.97
CA THR A 261 -13.76 2.67 -10.01
C THR A 261 -12.29 3.00 -9.78
N ALA A 262 -12.00 3.81 -8.75
CA ALA A 262 -10.64 4.14 -8.31
C ALA A 262 -10.50 3.82 -6.82
N TYR A 263 -9.76 2.77 -6.50
CA TYR A 263 -9.78 2.15 -5.19
C TYR A 263 -8.35 2.00 -4.63
N LEU A 264 -8.07 2.67 -3.51
CA LEU A 264 -6.88 2.40 -2.72
C LEU A 264 -7.14 1.10 -1.95
N ALA A 265 -6.67 -0.01 -2.49
CA ALA A 265 -6.89 -1.35 -1.96
C ALA A 265 -5.58 -2.02 -1.57
N GLN A 266 -5.64 -2.87 -0.53
CA GLN A 266 -4.56 -3.77 -0.14
C GLN A 266 -3.19 -3.09 0.07
N HIS A 267 -3.21 -1.83 0.54
CA HIS A 267 -1.99 -1.07 0.78
C HIS A 267 -1.77 -0.79 2.27
N ASP A 268 -0.55 -1.01 2.76
CA ASP A 268 -0.15 -0.65 4.13
C ASP A 268 0.18 0.84 4.21
N LEU A 269 -0.85 1.68 4.08
CA LEU A 269 -0.72 3.14 4.17
C LEU A 269 -0.18 3.58 5.55
N PHE A 270 -0.32 2.73 6.57
CA PHE A 270 0.21 2.97 7.92
C PHE A 270 1.74 2.89 7.97
N ASN A 271 2.36 2.20 7.01
CA ASN A 271 3.81 2.23 6.84
C ASN A 271 4.31 3.53 6.21
N GLN A 272 3.49 4.21 5.40
CA GLN A 272 3.83 5.49 4.78
C GLN A 272 3.49 6.71 5.63
N SER A 273 2.41 6.64 6.42
CA SER A 273 1.96 7.71 7.30
C SER A 273 2.07 7.32 8.77
N SER A 274 3.08 7.88 9.43
CA SER A 274 3.27 7.73 10.88
C SER A 274 2.10 8.33 11.68
N LYS A 275 1.36 9.28 11.12
CA LYS A 275 0.17 9.90 11.74
C LYS A 275 -0.99 8.90 11.79
N LEU A 276 -1.35 8.28 10.66
CA LEU A 276 -2.46 7.32 10.59
C LEU A 276 -2.24 6.09 11.46
N SER A 277 -0.99 5.62 11.58
CA SER A 277 -0.65 4.47 12.43
C SER A 277 -0.94 4.69 13.94
N LYS A 278 -1.13 5.95 14.37
CA LYS A 278 -1.44 6.33 15.75
C LYS A 278 -2.94 6.51 16.01
N ASP A 279 -3.78 6.29 15.00
CA ASP A 279 -5.22 6.56 15.09
C ASP A 279 -6.06 5.31 15.39
N PHE A 280 -5.40 4.17 15.56
CA PHE A 280 -6.01 2.92 15.97
C PHE A 280 -5.01 2.07 16.76
N VAL A 281 -5.52 1.03 17.42
CA VAL A 281 -4.72 0.02 18.12
C VAL A 281 -5.04 -1.33 17.50
N VAL A 282 -4.01 -2.14 17.27
CA VAL A 282 -4.19 -3.52 16.80
C VAL A 282 -5.02 -4.29 17.84
N PRO A 283 -6.16 -4.90 17.47
CA PRO A 283 -6.96 -5.69 18.41
C PRO A 283 -6.19 -6.90 18.96
N ASP A 284 -6.35 -7.19 20.26
CA ASP A 284 -5.68 -8.32 20.92
C ASP A 284 -5.97 -9.68 20.25
N TYR A 285 -7.13 -9.80 19.60
CA TYR A 285 -7.50 -10.98 18.82
C TYR A 285 -6.50 -11.34 17.71
N CYS A 286 -5.76 -10.36 17.17
CA CYS A 286 -4.72 -10.59 16.17
C CYS A 286 -3.54 -11.43 16.70
N PHE A 287 -3.38 -11.54 18.03
CA PHE A 287 -2.30 -12.28 18.67
C PHE A 287 -2.72 -13.66 19.18
N ILE A 288 -3.94 -14.08 18.87
CA ILE A 288 -4.43 -15.43 19.20
C ILE A 288 -4.07 -16.40 18.08
N ASP A 289 -3.35 -17.46 18.42
CA ASP A 289 -3.08 -18.54 17.49
C ASP A 289 -4.39 -19.23 17.08
N ALA A 290 -4.66 -19.20 15.78
CA ALA A 290 -5.76 -19.89 15.14
C ALA A 290 -5.28 -21.19 14.49
N LYS A 291 -6.13 -22.22 14.49
CA LYS A 291 -5.85 -23.48 13.82
C LYS A 291 -5.57 -23.27 12.32
N CYS A 292 -4.59 -23.98 11.78
CA CYS A 292 -4.34 -24.03 10.35
C CYS A 292 -5.50 -24.76 9.69
N PHE A 293 -6.03 -24.20 8.60
CA PHE A 293 -6.66 -25.06 7.62
C PHE A 293 -5.54 -25.91 7.01
N GLU A 294 -5.60 -27.22 7.20
CA GLU A 294 -4.75 -28.11 6.43
C GLU A 294 -5.06 -27.82 4.96
N ALA A 295 -4.09 -27.22 4.25
CA ALA A 295 -4.12 -27.23 2.80
C ALA A 295 -4.32 -28.69 2.42
N SER A 296 -5.46 -29.00 1.79
CA SER A 296 -5.81 -30.34 1.37
C SER A 296 -4.57 -30.99 0.77
N THR A 297 -4.12 -32.06 1.41
CA THR A 297 -3.06 -32.94 0.97
C THR A 297 -3.28 -33.35 -0.48
N ILE A 298 -2.68 -32.61 -1.40
CA ILE A 298 -2.25 -33.10 -2.70
C ILE A 298 -0.78 -32.70 -2.76
N ASP A 299 0.04 -33.51 -2.11
CA ASP A 299 1.37 -33.84 -2.61
C ASP A 299 1.82 -35.11 -1.88
N THR A 300 1.61 -36.22 -2.56
CA THR A 300 2.33 -37.46 -2.35
C THR A 300 3.82 -37.21 -2.55
N CYS A 301 4.57 -37.08 -1.47
CA CYS A 301 5.98 -37.43 -1.46
C CYS A 301 6.32 -38.17 -0.16
N ASN A 302 6.36 -39.50 -0.28
CA ASN A 302 7.04 -40.37 0.66
C ASN A 302 8.48 -39.91 0.80
N SER A 303 8.82 -39.27 1.92
CA SER A 303 10.18 -39.28 2.46
C SER A 303 10.13 -38.95 3.94
N SER A 304 10.30 -40.00 4.72
CA SER A 304 10.58 -40.00 6.13
C SER A 304 11.86 -39.21 6.44
N THR A 305 11.73 -37.95 6.87
CA THR A 305 12.77 -37.28 7.66
C THR A 305 12.14 -36.44 8.77
N LYS A 306 12.23 -36.97 10.00
CA LYS A 306 11.98 -36.25 11.24
C LYS A 306 13.07 -35.20 11.44
N PHE A 307 12.90 -33.95 11.00
CA PHE A 307 13.76 -32.85 11.46
C PHE A 307 13.01 -31.49 11.51
N SER A 308 13.15 -30.84 12.68
CA SER A 308 12.76 -29.45 13.01
C SER A 308 11.26 -29.09 13.11
N LYS A 309 10.69 -29.25 14.30
CA LYS A 309 9.52 -28.50 14.78
C LYS A 309 9.92 -27.05 15.10
N ASN A 310 10.34 -26.26 14.11
CA ASN A 310 10.22 -24.82 14.26
C ASN A 310 8.74 -24.48 14.06
N ARG A 311 8.12 -23.86 15.08
CA ARG A 311 6.72 -23.41 15.06
C ARG A 311 6.52 -22.37 13.96
N THR A 312 6.38 -22.80 12.71
CA THR A 312 5.82 -21.96 11.66
C THR A 312 4.33 -21.93 11.90
N ASN A 313 3.80 -20.75 12.25
CA ASN A 313 2.36 -20.55 12.31
C ASN A 313 1.76 -21.00 10.97
N CYS A 314 0.69 -21.76 11.10
CA CYS A 314 -0.23 -22.31 10.12
C CYS A 314 -0.43 -21.62 8.76
N CYS A 315 -0.24 -20.31 8.70
CA CYS A 315 -0.51 -19.47 7.53
C CYS A 315 0.76 -18.93 6.89
N GLY A 316 1.95 -19.43 7.27
CA GLY A 316 3.23 -18.99 6.70
C GLY A 316 3.68 -17.58 7.11
N ASN A 317 2.85 -16.80 7.82
CA ASN A 317 3.23 -15.50 8.36
C ASN A 317 3.51 -15.57 9.86
N THR A 318 4.71 -15.13 10.25
CA THR A 318 5.08 -14.82 11.64
C THR A 318 4.75 -13.39 12.04
N HIS A 319 4.24 -12.58 11.10
CA HIS A 319 4.04 -11.14 11.28
C HIS A 319 2.64 -10.70 10.88
N LEU A 320 2.11 -9.73 11.63
CA LEU A 320 0.84 -9.07 11.35
C LEU A 320 0.98 -8.14 10.14
N ILE A 321 0.14 -8.36 9.13
CA ILE A 321 -0.02 -7.44 7.99
C ILE A 321 -1.21 -6.52 8.27
N LYS A 322 -1.04 -5.22 8.00
CA LYS A 322 -2.10 -4.21 8.14
C LYS A 322 -2.28 -3.53 6.81
N ASN A 323 -3.49 -3.54 6.28
CA ASN A 323 -3.82 -2.83 5.05
C ASN A 323 -5.01 -1.91 5.29
N ILE A 324 -5.12 -0.88 4.45
CA ILE A 324 -6.31 -0.04 4.36
C ILE A 324 -7.01 -0.28 3.03
N TRP A 325 -8.34 -0.16 3.07
CA TRP A 325 -9.21 -0.12 1.91
C TRP A 325 -9.98 1.18 1.95
N PHE A 326 -9.67 2.08 1.02
CA PHE A 326 -10.26 3.41 0.96
C PHE A 326 -10.66 3.72 -0.47
N GLY A 327 -11.93 4.10 -0.68
CA GLY A 327 -12.46 4.36 -2.01
C GLY A 327 -13.87 4.89 -2.01
N PRO A 328 -14.36 5.28 -3.21
CA PRO A 328 -15.70 5.80 -3.38
C PRO A 328 -16.77 4.73 -3.19
N LYS A 329 -18.03 5.16 -3.18
CA LYS A 329 -19.18 4.26 -3.18
C LYS A 329 -19.09 3.30 -4.38
N ASN A 330 -19.40 2.02 -4.13
CA ASN A 330 -19.42 0.93 -5.11
C ASN A 330 -18.03 0.44 -5.58
N ALA A 331 -16.95 0.72 -4.85
CA ALA A 331 -15.70 -0.03 -5.04
C ALA A 331 -15.95 -1.53 -4.78
N ILE A 332 -15.55 -2.40 -5.71
CA ILE A 332 -15.78 -3.84 -5.67
C ILE A 332 -14.44 -4.57 -5.54
N SER A 333 -14.38 -5.52 -4.61
CA SER A 333 -13.39 -6.59 -4.61
C SER A 333 -14.09 -7.88 -5.05
N PRO A 334 -13.72 -8.49 -6.18
CA PRO A 334 -14.21 -9.80 -6.61
C PRO A 334 -14.18 -10.86 -5.52
N LEU A 335 -14.97 -11.91 -5.68
CA LEU A 335 -14.93 -13.06 -4.78
C LEU A 335 -13.56 -13.74 -4.90
N HIS A 336 -12.84 -13.84 -3.79
CA HIS A 336 -11.54 -14.50 -3.68
C HIS A 336 -11.38 -15.11 -2.28
N TYR A 337 -10.27 -15.83 -2.09
CA TYR A 337 -9.80 -16.23 -0.76
C TYR A 337 -8.37 -15.75 -0.50
N ASP A 338 -8.07 -15.53 0.78
CA ASP A 338 -6.74 -15.23 1.30
C ASP A 338 -6.12 -16.47 1.93
N SER A 339 -4.79 -16.54 1.95
CA SER A 339 -4.03 -17.58 2.66
C SER A 339 -3.91 -17.34 4.17
N PHE A 340 -4.48 -16.23 4.67
CA PHE A 340 -4.37 -15.78 6.05
C PHE A 340 -5.75 -15.64 6.71
N HIS A 341 -5.80 -15.84 8.03
CA HIS A 341 -6.93 -15.37 8.83
C HIS A 341 -6.98 -13.84 8.80
N ASN A 342 -8.18 -13.27 8.70
CA ASN A 342 -8.37 -11.83 8.53
C ASN A 342 -9.34 -11.26 9.57
N LEU A 343 -9.00 -10.09 10.12
CA LEU A 343 -9.90 -9.25 10.91
C LEU A 343 -10.14 -7.94 10.15
N TYR A 344 -11.33 -7.82 9.56
CA TYR A 344 -11.73 -6.63 8.81
C TYR A 344 -12.45 -5.62 9.73
N ALA A 345 -11.86 -4.45 9.91
CA ALA A 345 -12.43 -3.35 10.69
C ALA A 345 -13.06 -2.28 9.78
N MET A 346 -14.35 -2.02 9.95
CA MET A 346 -15.05 -0.97 9.20
C MET A 346 -15.03 0.34 9.99
N VAL A 347 -14.29 1.34 9.48
CA VAL A 347 -14.12 2.65 10.14
C VAL A 347 -15.18 3.68 9.71
N SER A 348 -15.41 3.82 8.39
CA SER A 348 -16.36 4.79 7.83
C SER A 348 -17.11 4.18 6.65
N GLY A 349 -18.43 4.34 6.60
CA GLY A 349 -19.29 3.80 5.55
C GLY A 349 -19.74 2.35 5.80
N HIS A 350 -20.19 1.69 4.72
CA HIS A 350 -20.76 0.34 4.77
C HIS A 350 -20.27 -0.49 3.59
N LYS A 351 -20.03 -1.78 3.84
CA LYS A 351 -19.77 -2.78 2.78
C LYS A 351 -20.78 -3.91 2.86
N TYR A 352 -21.25 -4.33 1.70
CA TYR A 352 -21.86 -5.64 1.53
C TYR A 352 -20.75 -6.67 1.32
N VAL A 353 -20.80 -7.76 2.08
CA VAL A 353 -19.80 -8.84 2.01
C VAL A 353 -20.54 -10.16 1.86
N LYS A 354 -20.16 -10.92 0.83
CA LYS A 354 -20.67 -12.27 0.59
C LYS A 354 -19.57 -13.26 0.91
N LEU A 355 -19.87 -14.21 1.79
CA LEU A 355 -18.93 -15.23 2.26
C LEU A 355 -19.39 -16.60 1.77
N ILE A 356 -18.48 -17.35 1.14
CA ILE A 356 -18.73 -18.68 0.61
C ILE A 356 -17.84 -19.66 1.38
N GLN A 357 -18.42 -20.76 1.85
CA GLN A 357 -17.66 -21.78 2.59
C GLN A 357 -16.66 -22.47 1.64
N PRO A 358 -15.44 -22.84 2.11
CA PRO A 358 -14.45 -23.51 1.27
C PRO A 358 -14.94 -24.81 0.60
N SER A 359 -15.89 -25.52 1.21
CA SER A 359 -16.52 -26.71 0.62
C SER A 359 -17.27 -26.43 -0.69
N CYS A 360 -17.60 -25.17 -0.97
CA CYS A 360 -18.28 -24.71 -2.18
C CYS A 360 -17.30 -24.16 -3.24
N SER A 361 -15.99 -24.36 -3.10
CA SER A 361 -14.98 -23.82 -4.02
C SER A 361 -15.22 -24.21 -5.48
N ASN A 362 -15.69 -25.44 -5.73
CA ASN A 362 -16.01 -25.91 -7.09
C ASN A 362 -17.23 -25.19 -7.71
N SER A 363 -18.11 -24.61 -6.89
CA SER A 363 -19.31 -23.90 -7.33
C SER A 363 -19.06 -22.44 -7.67
N VAL A 364 -17.85 -21.92 -7.40
CA VAL A 364 -17.47 -20.53 -7.68
C VAL A 364 -16.42 -20.43 -8.79
N TYR A 365 -16.12 -21.53 -9.49
CA TYR A 365 -15.31 -21.54 -10.71
C TYR A 365 -14.02 -20.70 -10.59
N PRO A 366 -13.07 -21.06 -9.72
CA PRO A 366 -11.82 -20.31 -9.59
C PRO A 366 -11.05 -20.30 -10.93
N PHE A 367 -10.21 -19.28 -11.14
CA PHE A 367 -9.28 -19.31 -12.27
C PHE A 367 -8.30 -20.51 -12.16
N HIS A 368 -7.68 -20.88 -13.28
CA HIS A 368 -6.76 -22.00 -13.33
C HIS A 368 -5.59 -21.83 -12.34
N LYS A 369 -5.14 -22.93 -11.72
CA LYS A 369 -4.11 -22.92 -10.66
C LYS A 369 -2.77 -22.31 -11.09
N GLU A 370 -2.46 -22.38 -12.38
CA GLU A 370 -1.23 -21.82 -12.95
C GLU A 370 -1.28 -20.30 -13.15
N THR A 371 -2.44 -19.67 -12.92
CA THR A 371 -2.61 -18.22 -13.04
C THR A 371 -2.37 -17.52 -11.72
N LEU A 372 -1.94 -16.25 -11.79
CA LEU A 372 -1.84 -15.36 -10.63
C LEU A 372 -3.21 -15.09 -9.96
N LEU A 373 -4.32 -15.39 -10.64
CA LEU A 373 -5.69 -15.21 -10.16
C LEU A 373 -6.32 -16.51 -9.64
N SER A 374 -5.54 -17.57 -9.42
CA SER A 374 -6.04 -18.89 -9.00
C SER A 374 -6.83 -18.89 -7.68
N ASN A 375 -6.67 -17.85 -6.85
CA ASN A 375 -7.44 -17.65 -5.64
C ASN A 375 -8.74 -16.83 -5.83
N THR A 376 -9.05 -16.43 -7.06
CA THR A 376 -10.18 -15.58 -7.43
C THR A 376 -11.22 -16.36 -8.23
N SER A 377 -12.50 -16.07 -7.99
CA SER A 377 -13.64 -16.62 -8.70
C SER A 377 -13.84 -15.96 -10.06
N GLN A 378 -14.24 -16.74 -11.07
CA GLN A 378 -14.71 -16.21 -12.36
C GLN A 378 -16.14 -15.65 -12.29
N VAL A 379 -16.87 -15.92 -11.21
CA VAL A 379 -18.25 -15.47 -11.02
C VAL A 379 -18.24 -14.04 -10.46
N ILE A 380 -18.90 -13.13 -11.18
CA ILE A 380 -19.19 -11.78 -10.69
C ILE A 380 -20.53 -11.84 -9.95
N LEU A 381 -20.53 -11.50 -8.66
CA LEU A 381 -21.68 -11.64 -7.74
C LEU A 381 -22.29 -10.32 -7.29
#